data_AF-W0T116-F1
#
_entry.id   AF-W0T116-F1
#
_cell.length_a   1.000
_cell.length_b   1.000
_cell.length_c   1.000
_cell.angle_alpha   90.00
_cell.angle_beta   90.00
_cell.angle_gamma   90.00
#
_symmetry.space_group_name_H-M   'P 1'
#
loop_
_entity.id
_entity.type
_entity.pdbx_description
1 polymer ?
#
loop_
_entity_poly.entity_id
_entity_poly.type
_entity_poly.pdbx_seq_one_letter_code
_entity_poly.pdbx_strand_id
1 'polypeptide(L)'
;MNIKNRKSLSLAVVLLLLLTIVPLSAFAVSEWQPNVSYKVNDTVSYGGTVYKCLQAHTSLVGWEPPNTPALWQKTDGGGTPTPDTQAPTAPSNLTSPSQTSSSITLSWNAATDNVAVTGYDVYRGTTKVGSATTTSYTDSGLNADTSYSYSVKAKDAAGNVSAASNTLTAKTKTATSPDPDPQPPTSKKIIGYYPAWATYGRNYQVADIDASKITHINYAFANITNGEIVVGDTYADTDKFFPGDCWDPGCKRGNFNQLQKLKAAYPHLKTLISVGGWTWSGGFSDAALTDASRTKFADSAVRFVRQYGFDGVDLDWEYPVGGGLNPGRPEDKQNFTLLLQKMREKLNAAGQQDGKKYLLTIASGASPNYVQNTELGQVKDYVDWINIMTYDFHGGWENVSGHNAPLYVDPSDPSPNKNDFNVAAAVQNHINAGVPASKIVMGMPFYGRGWQGCKSTNNGQYQSCTGTPTGTWETGVFDFSDLENNYINKNGYTRYWNDTSKVPYLYNPSNGVFISYDDAESFGYKTSFLKSKGLGGAMFWELSGDRNGTLLNKLYNDLN
;
A
#
# COMPACT_ATOMS: atom_id res chain seq x y z
N MET A 1 68.11 48.81 21.00
CA MET A 1 68.75 47.59 21.54
C MET A 1 68.25 46.43 20.68
N ASN A 2 69.18 45.68 20.06
CA ASN A 2 69.06 44.47 19.22
C ASN A 2 68.19 44.54 17.93
N ILE A 3 68.67 44.62 16.68
CA ILE A 3 69.82 44.04 15.91
C ILE A 3 69.52 42.67 15.27
N LYS A 4 69.53 42.67 13.91
CA LYS A 4 69.93 41.62 12.92
C LYS A 4 68.96 40.46 12.65
N ASN A 5 68.85 39.89 11.44
CA ASN A 5 69.62 39.92 10.17
C ASN A 5 68.72 39.28 9.07
N ARG A 6 68.58 39.83 7.84
CA ARG A 6 69.39 39.58 6.60
C ARG A 6 69.37 38.11 6.13
N LYS A 7 69.00 37.76 4.88
CA LYS A 7 69.76 37.94 3.61
C LYS A 7 68.96 37.25 2.44
N SER A 8 68.70 37.90 1.28
CA SER A 8 69.48 37.88 -0.01
C SER A 8 69.28 36.59 -0.85
N LEU A 9 69.27 36.48 -2.19
CA LEU A 9 69.58 37.28 -3.39
C LEU A 9 69.16 36.38 -4.61
N SER A 10 68.64 36.84 -5.76
CA SER A 10 69.34 37.04 -7.07
C SER A 10 68.32 36.69 -8.19
N LEU A 11 67.86 37.57 -9.07
CA LEU A 11 68.44 38.13 -10.31
C LEU A 11 68.75 37.13 -11.44
N ALA A 12 67.94 37.15 -12.51
CA ALA A 12 68.36 36.86 -13.89
C ALA A 12 67.36 37.45 -14.91
N VAL A 13 67.92 38.19 -15.88
CA VAL A 13 67.29 38.90 -17.01
C VAL A 13 67.59 38.11 -18.28
N VAL A 14 66.64 37.91 -19.21
CA VAL A 14 66.85 37.95 -20.67
C VAL A 14 65.54 38.32 -21.40
N LEU A 15 65.72 39.15 -22.42
CA LEU A 15 64.83 39.91 -23.31
C LEU A 15 64.22 39.07 -24.46
N LEU A 16 62.99 39.36 -24.91
CA LEU A 16 62.61 39.25 -26.34
C LEU A 16 61.36 40.09 -26.69
N LEU A 17 61.46 40.85 -27.78
CA LEU A 17 60.47 41.72 -28.43
C LEU A 17 59.39 40.90 -29.17
N LEU A 18 58.12 41.35 -29.20
CA LEU A 18 57.33 41.66 -30.43
C LEU A 18 55.82 41.95 -30.15
N LEU A 19 55.33 43.03 -30.78
CA LEU A 19 53.98 43.36 -31.30
C LEU A 19 52.70 43.32 -30.41
N THR A 20 52.21 44.53 -30.13
CA THR A 20 50.81 45.04 -30.11
C THR A 20 49.64 44.05 -29.91
N ILE A 21 48.96 44.15 -28.75
CA ILE A 21 47.55 43.80 -28.60
C ILE A 21 46.87 44.90 -27.76
N VAL A 22 45.87 45.55 -28.35
CA VAL A 22 44.91 46.43 -27.68
C VAL A 22 44.15 45.59 -26.65
N PRO A 23 44.03 45.99 -25.37
CA PRO A 23 43.24 45.19 -24.44
C PRO A 23 41.77 45.29 -24.84
N LEU A 24 41.19 44.17 -25.30
CA LEU A 24 39.75 43.98 -25.25
C LEU A 24 39.36 43.98 -23.76
N SER A 25 38.76 45.07 -23.29
CA SER A 25 38.07 45.10 -22.01
C SER A 25 36.88 44.13 -22.07
N ALA A 26 37.07 42.90 -21.61
CA ALA A 26 35.96 42.01 -21.31
C ALA A 26 35.15 42.65 -20.16
N PHE A 27 33.86 42.87 -20.37
CA PHE A 27 32.95 43.34 -19.34
C PHE A 27 32.93 42.33 -18.18
N ALA A 28 33.66 42.61 -17.10
CA ALA A 28 33.63 41.78 -15.90
C ALA A 28 32.28 41.96 -15.19
N VAL A 29 31.57 40.86 -14.97
CA VAL A 29 30.34 40.84 -14.17
C VAL A 29 30.71 41.14 -12.72
N SER A 30 29.94 42.00 -12.05
CA SER A 30 30.19 42.37 -10.65
C SER A 30 29.99 41.18 -9.70
N GLU A 31 30.83 41.06 -8.67
CA GLU A 31 30.65 40.04 -7.64
C GLU A 31 29.36 40.26 -6.84
N TRP A 32 28.64 39.18 -6.51
CA TRP A 32 27.46 39.25 -5.65
C TRP A 32 27.84 39.81 -4.27
N GLN A 33 26.99 40.65 -3.71
CA GLN A 33 27.17 41.28 -2.41
C GLN A 33 25.87 41.21 -1.61
N PRO A 34 25.94 41.06 -0.27
CA PRO A 34 24.75 41.15 0.59
C PRO A 34 24.28 42.61 0.73
N ASN A 35 22.99 42.80 1.00
CA ASN A 35 22.33 44.10 1.18
C ASN A 35 22.34 45.01 -0.06
N VAL A 36 22.41 44.42 -1.26
CA VAL A 36 22.37 45.14 -2.54
C VAL A 36 21.06 44.83 -3.26
N SER A 37 20.43 45.85 -3.82
CA SER A 37 19.23 45.69 -4.65
C SER A 37 19.60 45.22 -6.05
N TYR A 38 19.08 44.06 -6.43
CA TYR A 38 19.21 43.46 -7.76
C TYR A 38 17.88 43.47 -8.49
N LYS A 39 17.91 43.79 -9.78
CA LYS A 39 16.76 43.77 -10.70
C LYS A 39 16.73 42.44 -11.45
N VAL A 40 15.55 42.07 -11.95
CA VAL A 40 15.42 40.90 -12.83
C VAL A 40 16.35 41.06 -14.03
N ASN A 41 17.08 39.99 -14.34
CA ASN A 41 18.14 39.89 -15.34
C ASN A 41 19.48 40.53 -14.99
N ASP A 42 19.66 41.12 -13.81
CA ASP A 42 21.01 41.48 -13.34
C ASP A 42 21.89 40.22 -13.28
N THR A 43 23.16 40.36 -13.61
CA THR A 43 24.14 39.27 -13.55
C THR A 43 25.19 39.56 -12.50
N VAL A 44 25.55 38.53 -11.74
CA VAL A 44 26.55 38.61 -10.67
C VAL A 44 27.46 37.39 -10.70
N SER A 45 28.71 37.51 -10.26
CA SER A 45 29.58 36.36 -10.01
C SER A 45 29.58 35.96 -8.54
N TYR A 46 29.50 34.68 -8.22
CA TYR A 46 29.70 34.15 -6.87
C TYR A 46 30.44 32.81 -6.95
N GLY A 47 31.53 32.66 -6.20
CA GLY A 47 32.36 31.44 -6.24
C GLY A 47 32.87 31.07 -7.64
N GLY A 48 33.20 32.06 -8.47
CA GLY A 48 33.68 31.87 -9.85
C GLY A 48 32.59 31.48 -10.87
N THR A 49 31.33 31.41 -10.45
CA THR A 49 30.18 31.10 -11.32
C THR A 49 29.34 32.36 -11.53
N VAL A 50 28.80 32.57 -12.74
CA VAL A 50 27.89 33.68 -13.03
C VAL A 50 26.44 33.23 -12.79
N TYR A 51 25.65 34.10 -12.18
CA TYR A 51 24.24 33.91 -11.91
C TYR A 51 23.44 35.09 -12.43
N LYS A 52 22.22 34.81 -12.88
CA LYS A 52 21.23 35.76 -13.35
C LYS A 52 20.08 35.86 -12.35
N CYS A 53 19.72 37.08 -11.99
CA CYS A 53 18.62 37.37 -11.07
C CYS A 53 17.27 37.07 -11.74
N LEU A 54 16.44 36.23 -11.13
CA LEU A 54 15.12 35.83 -11.62
C LEU A 54 14.00 36.74 -11.11
N GLN A 55 14.15 37.28 -9.90
CA GLN A 55 13.17 38.13 -9.24
C GLN A 55 13.87 39.32 -8.61
N ALA A 56 13.33 40.54 -8.76
CA ALA A 56 13.94 41.73 -8.16
C ALA A 56 13.87 41.67 -6.63
N HIS A 57 14.97 41.90 -5.95
CA HIS A 57 15.06 41.81 -4.49
C HIS A 57 16.25 42.62 -3.95
N THR A 58 16.28 42.86 -2.64
CA THR A 58 17.50 43.27 -1.94
C THR A 58 18.10 42.03 -1.28
N SER A 59 19.34 41.70 -1.60
CA SER A 59 20.02 40.51 -1.08
C SER A 59 20.22 40.58 0.43
N LEU A 60 20.24 39.42 1.11
CA LEU A 60 20.58 39.29 2.52
C LEU A 60 21.73 38.28 2.67
N VAL A 61 22.41 38.30 3.82
CA VAL A 61 23.38 37.25 4.17
C VAL A 61 22.64 35.91 4.26
N GLY A 62 23.16 34.87 3.61
CA GLY A 62 22.49 33.57 3.47
C GLY A 62 21.67 33.41 2.18
N TRP A 63 21.53 34.48 1.38
CA TRP A 63 20.86 34.46 0.08
C TRP A 63 21.86 34.45 -1.09
N GLU A 64 23.01 33.83 -0.88
CA GLU A 64 24.00 33.66 -1.94
C GLU A 64 23.36 32.89 -3.10
N PRO A 65 23.74 33.17 -4.37
CA PRO A 65 23.05 32.62 -5.53
C PRO A 65 22.86 31.07 -5.56
N PRO A 66 23.81 30.24 -5.09
CA PRO A 66 23.61 28.78 -5.02
C PRO A 66 22.53 28.35 -4.01
N ASN A 67 22.31 29.15 -2.96
CA ASN A 67 21.45 28.80 -1.83
C ASN A 67 19.98 29.17 -2.08
N THR A 68 19.71 30.03 -3.08
CA THR A 68 18.38 30.58 -3.35
C THR A 68 18.00 30.46 -4.83
N PRO A 69 17.79 29.24 -5.36
CA PRO A 69 17.50 29.00 -6.78
C PRO A 69 16.18 29.61 -7.28
N ALA A 70 15.29 30.01 -6.36
CA ALA A 70 14.09 30.77 -6.70
C ALA A 70 14.37 32.24 -7.07
N LEU A 71 15.51 32.78 -6.64
CA LEU A 71 15.95 34.16 -6.88
C LEU A 71 17.05 34.24 -7.93
N TRP A 72 17.83 33.17 -8.12
CA TRP A 72 19.01 33.14 -8.99
C TRP A 72 19.04 31.92 -9.89
N GLN A 73 19.42 32.14 -11.15
CA GLN A 73 19.68 31.09 -12.13
C GLN A 73 21.17 31.09 -12.47
N LYS A 74 21.85 29.95 -12.35
CA LYS A 74 23.22 29.80 -12.85
C LYS A 74 23.24 30.04 -14.35
N THR A 75 24.07 30.97 -14.81
CA THR A 75 24.37 31.17 -16.23
C THR A 75 25.72 30.56 -16.48
N ASP A 76 25.73 29.38 -17.10
CA ASP A 76 26.97 28.81 -17.60
C ASP A 76 27.53 29.78 -18.64
N GLY A 77 28.72 30.32 -18.36
CA GLY A 77 29.38 31.27 -19.24
C GLY A 77 29.41 30.69 -20.65
N GLY A 78 28.90 31.44 -21.62
CA GLY A 78 28.73 31.00 -23.00
C GLY A 78 30.07 30.64 -23.66
N GLY A 79 30.49 29.40 -23.50
CA GLY A 79 30.89 28.60 -24.65
C GLY A 79 29.62 27.96 -25.16
N THR A 80 29.36 27.98 -26.47
CA THR A 80 28.57 26.89 -27.08
C THR A 80 29.12 25.60 -26.48
N PRO A 81 28.33 24.79 -25.75
CA PRO A 81 28.82 23.48 -25.34
C PRO A 81 29.27 22.84 -26.64
N THR A 82 30.55 22.46 -26.71
CA THR A 82 31.00 21.57 -27.77
C THR A 82 29.94 20.48 -27.84
N PRO A 83 29.26 20.32 -28.99
CA PRO A 83 28.19 19.35 -29.11
C PRO A 83 28.71 18.04 -28.53
N ASP A 84 28.01 17.51 -27.53
CA ASP A 84 28.39 16.24 -26.98
C ASP A 84 28.23 15.21 -28.08
N THR A 85 29.37 14.67 -28.53
CA THR A 85 29.47 13.74 -29.65
C THR A 85 29.91 12.36 -29.17
N GLN A 86 30.17 12.22 -27.87
CA GLN A 86 30.58 10.96 -27.29
C GLN A 86 29.33 10.18 -26.88
N ALA A 87 29.23 8.95 -27.37
CA ALA A 87 28.14 8.07 -26.97
C ALA A 87 28.40 7.46 -25.58
N PRO A 88 27.34 7.16 -24.82
CA PRO A 88 27.46 6.39 -23.58
C PRO A 88 28.12 5.03 -23.80
N THR A 89 28.70 4.47 -22.73
CA THR A 89 29.16 3.08 -22.75
C THR A 89 27.98 2.12 -22.95
N ALA A 90 28.23 0.93 -23.52
CA ALA A 90 27.19 -0.09 -23.60
C ALA A 90 26.72 -0.51 -22.19
N PRO A 91 25.40 -0.67 -21.96
CA PRO A 91 24.91 -1.32 -20.76
C PRO A 91 25.49 -2.73 -20.63
N SER A 92 25.82 -3.15 -19.41
CA SER A 92 26.41 -4.48 -19.16
C SER A 92 25.49 -5.36 -18.32
N ASN A 93 25.78 -6.67 -18.28
CA ASN A 93 25.08 -7.65 -17.46
C ASN A 93 23.54 -7.66 -17.67
N LEU A 94 23.09 -7.64 -18.92
CA LEU A 94 21.67 -7.79 -19.24
C LEU A 94 21.20 -9.19 -18.83
N THR A 95 20.23 -9.24 -17.92
CA THR A 95 19.64 -10.45 -17.34
C THR A 95 18.12 -10.33 -17.31
N SER A 96 17.42 -11.45 -17.07
CA SER A 96 15.96 -11.51 -16.97
C SER A 96 15.56 -12.00 -15.57
N PRO A 97 15.34 -11.10 -14.59
CA PRO A 97 15.01 -11.51 -13.21
C PRO A 97 13.63 -12.18 -13.07
N SER A 98 12.70 -11.94 -13.99
CA SER A 98 11.38 -12.59 -13.97
C SER A 98 10.77 -12.75 -15.36
N GLN A 99 9.97 -13.79 -15.52
CA GLN A 99 9.29 -14.17 -16.77
C GLN A 99 7.88 -14.65 -16.44
N THR A 100 6.93 -14.30 -17.29
CA THR A 100 5.53 -14.74 -17.21
C THR A 100 5.14 -15.50 -18.47
N SER A 101 3.89 -15.95 -18.58
CA SER A 101 3.39 -16.51 -19.85
C SER A 101 3.19 -15.44 -20.93
N SER A 102 3.26 -14.15 -20.59
CA SER A 102 3.00 -13.03 -21.51
C SER A 102 3.93 -11.83 -21.36
N SER A 103 5.00 -11.94 -20.57
CA SER A 103 5.96 -10.85 -20.35
C SER A 103 7.34 -11.35 -19.92
N ILE A 104 8.36 -10.53 -20.16
CA ILE A 104 9.74 -10.75 -19.73
C ILE A 104 10.26 -9.45 -19.11
N THR A 105 10.72 -9.51 -17.87
CA THR A 105 11.39 -8.39 -17.20
C THR A 105 12.88 -8.50 -17.41
N LEU A 106 13.51 -7.39 -17.76
CA LEU A 106 14.93 -7.23 -18.06
C LEU A 106 15.58 -6.31 -17.03
N SER A 107 16.81 -6.60 -16.64
CA SER A 107 17.63 -5.76 -15.76
C SER A 107 19.07 -5.75 -16.25
N TRP A 108 19.76 -4.62 -16.10
CA TRP A 108 21.15 -4.43 -16.52
C TRP A 108 21.89 -3.48 -15.58
N ASN A 109 23.21 -3.42 -15.72
CA ASN A 109 24.04 -2.42 -15.04
C ASN A 109 24.03 -1.10 -15.81
N ALA A 110 24.02 0.02 -15.08
CA ALA A 110 24.00 1.36 -15.67
C ALA A 110 25.20 1.60 -16.61
N ALA A 111 24.94 2.31 -17.69
CA ALA A 111 25.99 2.88 -18.54
C ALA A 111 26.57 4.15 -17.90
N THR A 112 27.77 4.52 -18.33
CA THR A 112 28.42 5.79 -17.99
C THR A 112 28.62 6.64 -19.23
N ASP A 113 28.68 7.94 -19.05
CA ASP A 113 28.85 8.93 -20.12
C ASP A 113 29.67 10.13 -19.61
N ASN A 114 30.28 10.91 -20.51
CA ASN A 114 31.05 12.10 -20.18
C ASN A 114 30.18 13.27 -19.69
N VAL A 115 28.89 13.32 -20.08
CA VAL A 115 27.92 14.29 -19.58
C VAL A 115 26.86 13.60 -18.74
N ALA A 116 26.00 12.78 -19.35
CA ALA A 116 24.92 12.07 -18.64
C ALA A 116 24.21 11.04 -19.53
N VAL A 117 23.95 9.86 -18.97
CA VAL A 117 22.97 8.91 -19.55
C VAL A 117 21.56 9.37 -19.19
N THR A 118 20.71 9.59 -20.20
CA THR A 118 19.32 10.05 -20.01
C THR A 118 18.29 8.93 -20.15
N GLY A 119 18.69 7.77 -20.69
CA GLY A 119 17.86 6.58 -20.70
C GLY A 119 18.43 5.42 -21.51
N TYR A 120 17.57 4.44 -21.74
CA TYR A 120 17.89 3.17 -22.36
C TYR A 120 16.80 2.80 -23.36
N ASP A 121 17.20 2.38 -24.56
CA ASP A 121 16.31 1.82 -25.57
C ASP A 121 16.41 0.30 -25.55
N VAL A 122 15.26 -0.37 -25.45
CA VAL A 122 15.17 -1.83 -25.32
C VAL A 122 14.70 -2.43 -26.63
N TYR A 123 15.43 -3.43 -27.13
CA TYR A 123 15.18 -4.09 -28.39
C TYR A 123 14.81 -5.55 -28.17
N ARG A 124 13.75 -6.00 -28.86
CA ARG A 124 13.38 -7.41 -29.03
C ARG A 124 13.74 -7.83 -30.46
N GLY A 125 14.78 -8.64 -30.61
CA GLY A 125 15.45 -8.83 -31.89
C GLY A 125 15.99 -7.50 -32.39
N THR A 126 15.53 -7.06 -33.56
CA THR A 126 15.88 -5.75 -34.14
C THR A 126 14.85 -4.66 -33.87
N THR A 127 13.69 -5.00 -33.29
CA THR A 127 12.59 -4.06 -33.05
C THR A 127 12.72 -3.40 -31.69
N LYS A 128 12.73 -2.07 -31.65
CA LYS A 128 12.64 -1.32 -30.38
C LYS A 128 11.25 -1.51 -29.78
N VAL A 129 11.19 -2.11 -28.59
CA VAL A 129 9.93 -2.39 -27.88
C VAL A 129 9.58 -1.33 -26.84
N GLY A 130 10.57 -0.54 -26.39
CA GLY A 130 10.33 0.55 -25.46
C GLY A 130 11.59 1.32 -25.09
N SER A 131 11.45 2.24 -24.13
CA SER A 131 12.56 2.96 -23.51
C SER A 131 12.37 3.01 -21.99
N ALA A 132 13.46 3.08 -21.23
CA ALA A 132 13.47 3.20 -19.78
C ALA A 132 14.43 4.32 -19.33
N THR A 133 14.12 5.00 -18.24
CA THR A 133 15.04 5.95 -17.56
C THR A 133 15.80 5.28 -16.41
N THR A 134 15.37 4.08 -16.00
CA THR A 134 16.03 3.23 -15.01
C THR A 134 16.70 2.03 -15.69
N THR A 135 17.42 1.21 -14.93
CA THR A 135 18.15 0.05 -15.46
C THR A 135 17.32 -1.24 -15.49
N SER A 136 16.00 -1.11 -15.69
CA SER A 136 15.05 -2.21 -15.77
C SER A 136 13.92 -1.89 -16.74
N TYR A 137 13.39 -2.92 -17.40
CA TYR A 137 12.25 -2.79 -18.32
C TYR A 137 11.48 -4.10 -18.43
N THR A 138 10.14 -4.02 -18.47
CA THR A 138 9.28 -5.19 -18.69
C THR A 138 8.63 -5.12 -20.06
N ASP A 139 8.92 -6.10 -20.91
CA ASP A 139 8.28 -6.27 -22.22
C ASP A 139 7.05 -7.18 -22.06
N SER A 140 5.85 -6.65 -22.33
CA SER A 140 4.56 -7.30 -22.10
C SER A 140 3.79 -7.59 -23.39
N GLY A 141 2.75 -8.43 -23.31
CA GLY A 141 1.93 -8.80 -24.48
C GLY A 141 2.60 -9.84 -25.37
N LEU A 142 3.48 -10.66 -24.79
CA LEU A 142 4.20 -11.73 -25.46
C LEU A 142 3.33 -12.98 -25.59
N ASN A 143 3.66 -13.81 -26.57
CA ASN A 143 3.07 -15.14 -26.71
C ASN A 143 3.69 -16.08 -25.67
N ALA A 144 2.88 -16.99 -25.13
CA ALA A 144 3.35 -18.02 -24.22
C ALA A 144 4.30 -19.02 -24.89
N ASP A 145 5.13 -19.67 -24.08
CA ASP A 145 6.13 -20.66 -24.49
C ASP A 145 7.04 -20.22 -25.66
N THR A 146 7.30 -18.91 -25.78
CA THR A 146 8.01 -18.32 -26.92
C THR A 146 9.32 -17.71 -26.47
N SER A 147 10.41 -18.04 -27.18
CA SER A 147 11.72 -17.46 -26.94
C SER A 147 11.87 -16.11 -27.64
N TYR A 148 12.33 -15.11 -26.89
CA TYR A 148 12.63 -13.78 -27.36
C TYR A 148 14.09 -13.44 -27.08
N SER A 149 14.68 -12.61 -27.95
CA SER A 149 16.05 -12.16 -27.81
C SER A 149 16.06 -10.66 -27.54
N TYR A 150 16.82 -10.22 -26.54
CA TYR A 150 16.87 -8.85 -26.08
C TYR A 150 18.26 -8.25 -26.12
N SER A 151 18.32 -6.95 -26.40
CA SER A 151 19.50 -6.11 -26.18
C SER A 151 19.08 -4.70 -25.77
N VAL A 152 19.98 -3.99 -25.09
CA VAL A 152 19.72 -2.64 -24.59
C VAL A 152 20.82 -1.70 -25.05
N LYS A 153 20.45 -0.47 -25.44
CA LYS A 153 21.38 0.63 -25.76
C LYS A 153 21.10 1.82 -24.85
N ALA A 154 22.13 2.44 -24.31
CA ALA A 154 22.01 3.69 -23.58
C ALA A 154 21.95 4.89 -24.55
N LYS A 155 21.34 5.99 -24.11
CA LYS A 155 21.31 7.27 -24.83
C LYS A 155 21.55 8.44 -23.87
N ASP A 156 22.08 9.52 -24.39
CA ASP A 156 22.33 10.77 -23.66
C ASP A 156 21.35 11.88 -24.06
N ALA A 157 21.57 13.10 -23.59
CA ALA A 157 20.76 14.27 -23.91
C ALA A 157 21.04 14.86 -25.30
N ALA A 158 22.22 14.59 -25.86
CA ALA A 158 22.64 15.07 -27.18
C ALA A 158 22.18 14.17 -28.32
N GLY A 159 21.64 12.99 -28.00
CA GLY A 159 21.11 12.03 -28.95
C GLY A 159 22.11 10.96 -29.38
N ASN A 160 23.29 10.87 -28.75
CA ASN A 160 24.22 9.78 -29.02
C ASN A 160 23.69 8.49 -28.40
N VAL A 161 23.94 7.37 -29.06
CA VAL A 161 23.45 6.04 -28.66
C VAL A 161 24.62 5.08 -28.55
N SER A 162 24.68 4.34 -27.44
CA SER A 162 25.75 3.37 -27.19
C SER A 162 25.73 2.19 -28.15
N ALA A 163 26.82 1.42 -28.15
CA ALA A 163 26.76 0.03 -28.59
C ALA A 163 25.74 -0.79 -27.76
N ALA A 164 25.24 -1.88 -28.31
CA ALA A 164 24.31 -2.75 -27.60
C ALA A 164 25.00 -3.51 -26.45
N SER A 165 24.22 -3.83 -25.42
CA SER A 165 24.58 -4.79 -24.36
C SER A 165 24.86 -6.19 -24.93
N ASN A 166 25.20 -7.14 -24.04
CA ASN A 166 25.09 -8.55 -24.39
C ASN A 166 23.66 -8.89 -24.84
N THR A 167 23.54 -9.87 -25.75
CA THR A 167 22.26 -10.43 -26.15
C THR A 167 21.75 -11.40 -25.09
N LEU A 168 20.50 -11.23 -24.66
CA LEU A 168 19.83 -12.13 -23.73
C LEU A 168 18.68 -12.85 -24.43
N THR A 169 18.74 -14.18 -24.49
CA THR A 169 17.58 -14.99 -24.88
C THR A 169 16.78 -15.37 -23.63
N ALA A 170 15.50 -15.03 -23.61
CA ALA A 170 14.57 -15.32 -22.52
C ALA A 170 13.27 -15.91 -23.09
N LYS A 171 12.69 -16.90 -22.41
CA LYS A 171 11.51 -17.63 -22.88
C LYS A 171 10.33 -17.35 -21.94
N THR A 172 9.17 -17.02 -22.50
CA THR A 172 7.93 -16.93 -21.72
C THR A 172 7.47 -18.31 -21.25
N LYS A 173 6.75 -18.36 -20.13
CA LYS A 173 6.20 -19.60 -19.57
C LYS A 173 5.07 -20.16 -20.44
N THR A 174 4.75 -21.44 -20.31
CA THR A 174 3.62 -22.07 -21.00
C THR A 174 2.27 -21.49 -20.55
N ALA A 175 1.28 -21.43 -21.45
CA ALA A 175 -0.04 -20.87 -21.19
C ALA A 175 -0.88 -21.66 -20.17
N THR A 176 -0.47 -22.88 -19.82
CA THR A 176 -1.18 -23.81 -18.91
C THR A 176 -0.86 -23.61 -17.43
N SER A 177 -0.18 -22.52 -17.08
CA SER A 177 -0.15 -22.01 -15.72
C SER A 177 -0.70 -20.59 -15.74
N PRO A 178 -1.65 -20.20 -14.87
CA PRO A 178 -1.73 -18.80 -14.49
C PRO A 178 -0.31 -18.44 -14.06
N ASP A 179 0.21 -17.39 -14.69
CA ASP A 179 1.49 -16.83 -14.36
C ASP A 179 1.71 -16.87 -12.84
N PRO A 180 2.78 -17.48 -12.32
CA PRO A 180 3.07 -17.30 -10.91
C PRO A 180 3.28 -15.80 -10.76
N ASP A 181 2.37 -15.21 -10.00
CA ASP A 181 2.50 -13.97 -9.26
C ASP A 181 4.00 -13.60 -9.14
N PRO A 182 4.43 -12.34 -9.42
CA PRO A 182 5.75 -11.88 -9.00
C PRO A 182 6.06 -12.53 -7.66
N GLN A 183 7.22 -13.21 -7.60
CA GLN A 183 7.70 -14.00 -6.44
C GLN A 183 7.03 -13.49 -5.17
N PRO A 184 6.33 -14.36 -4.39
CA PRO A 184 5.59 -13.93 -3.22
C PRO A 184 6.50 -12.97 -2.46
N PRO A 185 6.06 -11.75 -2.14
CA PRO A 185 6.91 -10.80 -1.44
C PRO A 185 7.52 -11.56 -0.27
N THR A 186 8.84 -11.46 -0.13
CA THR A 186 9.57 -12.14 0.94
C THR A 186 8.97 -11.82 2.32
N SER A 187 8.19 -10.73 2.42
CA SER A 187 7.29 -10.36 3.51
C SER A 187 5.82 -10.72 3.26
N LYS A 188 5.16 -11.36 4.22
CA LYS A 188 3.69 -11.56 4.23
C LYS A 188 2.95 -10.21 4.32
N LYS A 189 1.69 -10.18 3.84
CA LYS A 189 0.83 -8.99 4.04
C LYS A 189 0.37 -8.90 5.50
N ILE A 190 0.39 -7.69 6.06
CA ILE A 190 -0.21 -7.35 7.36
C ILE A 190 -1.11 -6.15 7.09
N ILE A 191 -2.42 -6.36 7.17
CA ILE A 191 -3.42 -5.40 6.70
C ILE A 191 -4.31 -5.00 7.87
N GLY A 192 -4.33 -3.71 8.24
CA GLY A 192 -5.20 -3.20 9.28
C GLY A 192 -6.42 -2.50 8.71
N TYR A 193 -7.62 -2.80 9.21
CA TYR A 193 -8.80 -1.98 8.96
C TYR A 193 -8.83 -0.78 9.91
N TYR A 194 -8.96 0.42 9.36
CA TYR A 194 -9.19 1.66 10.12
C TYR A 194 -10.61 2.15 9.86
N PRO A 195 -11.54 2.08 10.82
CA PRO A 195 -12.88 2.63 10.65
C PRO A 195 -12.85 4.16 10.75
N ALA A 196 -13.64 4.85 9.93
CA ALA A 196 -13.74 6.32 9.92
C ALA A 196 -14.13 6.84 11.30
N TRP A 197 -15.03 6.12 11.98
CA TRP A 197 -15.55 6.48 13.30
C TRP A 197 -14.57 6.21 14.45
N ALA A 198 -13.41 5.56 14.23
CA ALA A 198 -12.37 5.45 15.26
C ALA A 198 -11.92 6.82 15.76
N THR A 199 -12.00 7.83 14.90
CA THR A 199 -11.57 9.20 15.20
C THR A 199 -12.41 9.91 16.27
N TYR A 200 -13.63 9.41 16.56
CA TYR A 200 -14.60 10.05 17.47
C TYR A 200 -14.50 9.49 18.91
N GLY A 201 -15.52 8.77 19.38
CA GLY A 201 -15.61 8.27 20.75
C GLY A 201 -14.51 7.28 21.11
N ARG A 202 -14.09 6.47 20.12
CA ARG A 202 -12.88 5.63 20.24
C ARG A 202 -11.63 6.52 20.44
N ASN A 203 -11.59 7.74 19.91
CA ASN A 203 -10.44 8.63 19.97
C ASN A 203 -9.12 7.91 19.59
N TYR A 204 -9.15 7.16 18.50
CA TYR A 204 -7.98 6.52 17.89
C TYR A 204 -7.81 7.14 16.52
N GLN A 205 -6.70 7.85 16.34
CA GLN A 205 -6.40 8.67 15.18
C GLN A 205 -5.46 7.93 14.22
N VAL A 206 -5.45 8.32 12.95
CA VAL A 206 -4.50 7.76 11.97
C VAL A 206 -3.03 7.91 12.43
N ALA A 207 -2.73 8.96 13.20
CA ALA A 207 -1.39 9.18 13.76
C ALA A 207 -1.00 8.17 14.86
N ASP A 208 -1.96 7.45 15.46
CA ASP A 208 -1.71 6.43 16.48
C ASP A 208 -1.32 5.07 15.88
N ILE A 209 -1.40 4.94 14.55
CA ILE A 209 -1.09 3.70 13.83
C ILE A 209 0.43 3.51 13.77
N ASP A 210 0.92 2.38 14.27
CA ASP A 210 2.30 1.94 14.06
C ASP A 210 2.48 1.38 12.63
N ALA A 211 2.63 2.30 11.69
CA ALA A 211 2.76 1.98 10.27
C ALA A 211 4.07 1.27 9.89
N SER A 212 5.04 1.17 10.82
CA SER A 212 6.24 0.36 10.62
C SER A 212 5.94 -1.15 10.60
N LYS A 213 4.80 -1.56 11.17
CA LYS A 213 4.42 -2.97 11.36
C LYS A 213 3.32 -3.47 10.43
N ILE A 214 2.78 -2.61 9.58
CA ILE A 214 1.73 -2.95 8.61
C ILE A 214 2.19 -2.65 7.20
N THR A 215 1.66 -3.41 6.24
CA THR A 215 1.94 -3.20 4.82
C THR A 215 0.80 -2.45 4.14
N HIS A 216 -0.43 -2.66 4.60
CA HIS A 216 -1.62 -2.02 4.02
C HIS A 216 -2.58 -1.52 5.11
N ILE A 217 -3.28 -0.43 4.83
CA ILE A 217 -4.46 0.01 5.56
C ILE A 217 -5.66 -0.07 4.62
N ASN A 218 -6.70 -0.76 5.08
CA ASN A 218 -8.03 -0.71 4.49
C ASN A 218 -8.84 0.32 5.26
N TYR A 219 -9.15 1.46 4.63
CA TYR A 219 -9.94 2.52 5.27
C TYR A 219 -11.43 2.19 5.14
N ALA A 220 -12.09 1.96 6.26
CA ALA A 220 -13.48 1.57 6.37
C ALA A 220 -14.35 2.78 6.76
N PHE A 221 -15.43 3.14 6.09
CA PHE A 221 -15.86 2.67 4.78
C PHE A 221 -16.22 3.88 3.91
N ALA A 222 -16.08 3.73 2.60
CA ALA A 222 -16.84 4.52 1.64
C ALA A 222 -18.22 3.88 1.42
N ASN A 223 -19.20 4.71 1.09
CA ASN A 223 -20.57 4.28 0.83
C ASN A 223 -20.85 4.23 -0.69
N ILE A 224 -21.97 3.62 -1.07
CA ILE A 224 -22.48 3.58 -2.44
C ILE A 224 -23.75 4.42 -2.50
N THR A 225 -23.78 5.45 -3.35
CA THR A 225 -24.98 6.26 -3.57
C THR A 225 -25.18 6.46 -5.07
N ASN A 226 -26.39 6.19 -5.55
CA ASN A 226 -26.75 6.28 -6.98
C ASN A 226 -25.80 5.50 -7.90
N GLY A 227 -25.28 4.35 -7.44
CA GLY A 227 -24.36 3.50 -8.20
C GLY A 227 -22.91 4.02 -8.26
N GLU A 228 -22.53 4.97 -7.41
CA GLU A 228 -21.18 5.53 -7.33
C GLU A 228 -20.62 5.43 -5.91
N ILE A 229 -19.30 5.27 -5.80
CA ILE A 229 -18.57 5.32 -4.53
C ILE A 229 -18.52 6.77 -4.07
N VAL A 230 -18.98 7.01 -2.84
CA VAL A 230 -19.00 8.32 -2.18
C VAL A 230 -18.31 8.26 -0.82
N VAL A 231 -17.86 9.43 -0.34
CA VAL A 231 -17.28 9.58 1.00
C VAL A 231 -18.34 9.16 2.03
N GLY A 232 -17.95 8.33 3.01
CA GLY A 232 -18.87 7.78 3.99
C GLY A 232 -19.26 8.82 5.04
N ASP A 233 -18.26 9.45 5.65
CA ASP A 233 -18.43 10.51 6.65
C ASP A 233 -17.55 11.70 6.27
N THR A 234 -18.14 12.70 5.61
CA THR A 234 -17.39 13.88 5.14
C THR A 234 -16.68 14.61 6.27
N TYR A 235 -17.24 14.62 7.48
CA TYR A 235 -16.58 15.28 8.59
C TYR A 235 -15.32 14.53 9.01
N ALA A 236 -15.41 13.23 9.31
CA ALA A 236 -14.23 12.43 9.68
C ALA A 236 -13.21 12.37 8.54
N ASP A 237 -13.69 12.13 7.32
CA ASP A 237 -12.86 11.72 6.18
C ASP A 237 -12.13 12.91 5.56
N THR A 238 -12.79 14.06 5.41
CA THR A 238 -12.27 15.20 4.64
C THR A 238 -12.20 16.54 5.38
N ASP A 239 -12.97 16.75 6.46
CA ASP A 239 -13.13 18.10 7.03
C ASP A 239 -12.51 18.26 8.42
N LYS A 240 -12.45 17.19 9.22
CA LYS A 240 -11.95 17.21 10.59
C LYS A 240 -10.53 17.74 10.61
N PHE A 241 -10.33 18.79 11.41
CA PHE A 241 -9.03 19.44 11.53
C PHE A 241 -8.13 18.68 12.50
N PHE A 242 -6.88 18.46 12.09
CA PHE A 242 -5.82 17.95 12.96
C PHE A 242 -4.69 18.98 13.09
N PRO A 243 -3.92 18.96 14.21
CA PRO A 243 -2.75 19.82 14.35
C PRO A 243 -1.80 19.73 13.14
N GLY A 244 -1.44 20.89 12.59
CA GLY A 244 -0.59 20.99 11.39
C GLY A 244 -1.33 20.88 10.06
N ASP A 245 -2.66 20.80 10.04
CA ASP A 245 -3.44 21.02 8.83
C ASP A 245 -3.50 22.53 8.48
N CYS A 246 -3.59 22.85 7.19
CA CYS A 246 -3.81 24.22 6.73
C CYS A 246 -5.31 24.54 6.61
N TRP A 247 -5.65 25.82 6.79
CA TRP A 247 -7.02 26.34 6.75
C TRP A 247 -7.42 26.90 5.37
N ASP A 248 -6.48 26.97 4.42
CA ASP A 248 -6.72 27.62 3.13
C ASP A 248 -7.72 26.83 2.27
N PRO A 249 -8.49 27.52 1.40
CA PRO A 249 -9.34 26.86 0.42
C PRO A 249 -8.56 25.85 -0.44
N GLY A 250 -9.05 24.61 -0.50
CA GLY A 250 -8.39 23.52 -1.23
C GLY A 250 -7.42 22.68 -0.38
N CYS A 251 -7.18 23.05 0.89
CA CYS A 251 -6.42 22.21 1.82
C CYS A 251 -7.14 20.87 2.09
N LYS A 252 -6.40 19.78 1.98
CA LYS A 252 -6.85 18.44 2.39
C LYS A 252 -6.86 18.38 3.93
N ARG A 253 -7.92 17.82 4.50
CA ARG A 253 -8.13 17.62 5.95
C ARG A 253 -8.72 16.22 6.20
N GLY A 254 -9.11 15.96 7.44
CA GLY A 254 -9.70 14.69 7.86
C GLY A 254 -8.72 13.51 7.83
N ASN A 255 -9.26 12.32 8.08
CA ASN A 255 -8.49 11.09 8.09
C ASN A 255 -7.81 10.84 6.73
N PHE A 256 -8.40 11.25 5.61
CA PHE A 256 -7.75 11.09 4.30
C PHE A 256 -6.46 11.87 4.20
N ASN A 257 -6.42 13.11 4.71
CA ASN A 257 -5.17 13.86 4.76
C ASN A 257 -4.16 13.21 5.72
N GLN A 258 -4.61 12.74 6.88
CA GLN A 258 -3.70 12.07 7.83
C GLN A 258 -3.09 10.79 7.23
N LEU A 259 -3.84 10.04 6.43
CA LEU A 259 -3.30 8.88 5.70
C LEU A 259 -2.23 9.27 4.68
N GLN A 260 -2.39 10.40 3.98
CA GLN A 260 -1.36 10.90 3.08
C GLN A 260 -0.08 11.28 3.83
N LYS A 261 -0.20 11.92 5.00
CA LYS A 261 0.95 12.21 5.88
C LYS A 261 1.62 10.93 6.37
N LEU A 262 0.83 9.93 6.77
CA LEU A 262 1.35 8.63 7.22
C LEU A 262 2.12 7.91 6.10
N LYS A 263 1.58 7.91 4.87
CA LYS A 263 2.29 7.35 3.69
C LYS A 263 3.58 8.10 3.36
N ALA A 264 3.62 9.42 3.55
CA ALA A 264 4.84 10.19 3.36
C ALA A 264 5.93 9.80 4.37
N ALA A 265 5.55 9.50 5.61
CA ALA A 265 6.46 8.99 6.64
C ALA A 265 6.86 7.52 6.42
N TYR A 266 5.99 6.72 5.80
CA TYR A 266 6.19 5.28 5.57
C TYR A 266 5.94 4.93 4.09
N PRO A 267 6.91 5.14 3.18
CA PRO A 267 6.69 4.98 1.74
C PRO A 267 6.34 3.55 1.28
N HIS A 268 6.59 2.54 2.12
CA HIS A 268 6.17 1.15 1.87
C HIS A 268 4.67 0.95 2.03
N LEU A 269 4.02 1.76 2.87
CA LEU A 269 2.61 1.63 3.22
C LEU A 269 1.71 1.89 2.01
N LYS A 270 0.71 1.03 1.84
CA LYS A 270 -0.38 1.23 0.87
C LYS A 270 -1.71 1.45 1.58
N THR A 271 -2.55 2.30 1.02
CA THR A 271 -3.89 2.58 1.56
C THR A 271 -4.94 2.24 0.51
N LEU A 272 -5.90 1.41 0.86
CA LEU A 272 -7.07 1.11 0.03
C LEU A 272 -8.31 1.74 0.67
N ILE A 273 -9.25 2.21 -0.14
CA ILE A 273 -10.59 2.54 0.34
C ILE A 273 -11.45 1.29 0.32
N SER A 274 -11.96 0.87 1.48
CA SER A 274 -12.94 -0.22 1.59
C SER A 274 -14.34 0.34 1.37
N VAL A 275 -15.06 -0.22 0.41
CA VAL A 275 -16.41 0.22 0.02
C VAL A 275 -17.42 -0.78 0.57
N GLY A 276 -18.45 -0.29 1.25
CA GLY A 276 -19.53 -1.11 1.78
C GLY A 276 -19.37 -1.46 3.26
N GLY A 277 -19.05 -2.72 3.54
CA GLY A 277 -19.16 -3.33 4.86
C GLY A 277 -20.61 -3.66 5.22
N TRP A 278 -20.81 -4.17 6.44
CA TRP A 278 -22.10 -4.66 6.93
C TRP A 278 -23.30 -3.74 6.64
N THR A 279 -23.17 -2.43 6.90
CA THR A 279 -24.27 -1.47 6.78
C THR A 279 -24.45 -0.88 5.38
N TRP A 280 -23.37 -0.69 4.62
CA TRP A 280 -23.42 0.04 3.34
C TRP A 280 -23.31 -0.85 2.10
N SER A 281 -23.52 -2.16 2.27
CA SER A 281 -23.52 -3.12 1.16
C SER A 281 -24.76 -3.08 0.25
N GLY A 282 -25.82 -2.35 0.63
CA GLY A 282 -27.10 -2.36 -0.11
C GLY A 282 -27.03 -1.85 -1.56
N GLY A 283 -26.05 -1.00 -1.89
CA GLY A 283 -25.89 -0.44 -3.25
C GLY A 283 -25.19 -1.36 -4.25
N PHE A 284 -24.58 -2.46 -3.81
CA PHE A 284 -23.74 -3.29 -4.69
C PHE A 284 -24.52 -4.04 -5.76
N SER A 285 -25.68 -4.62 -5.42
CA SER A 285 -26.44 -5.43 -6.38
C SER A 285 -26.85 -4.59 -7.61
N ASP A 286 -27.27 -3.35 -7.40
CA ASP A 286 -27.59 -2.42 -8.50
C ASP A 286 -26.34 -1.96 -9.26
N ALA A 287 -25.23 -1.68 -8.55
CA ALA A 287 -23.96 -1.34 -9.18
C ALA A 287 -23.46 -2.47 -10.10
N ALA A 288 -23.62 -3.73 -9.67
CA ALA A 288 -23.14 -4.91 -10.39
C ALA A 288 -24.01 -5.30 -11.60
N LEU A 289 -25.28 -4.89 -11.64
CA LEU A 289 -26.33 -5.47 -12.49
C LEU A 289 -26.07 -5.41 -14.01
N THR A 290 -25.68 -4.26 -14.53
CA THR A 290 -25.53 -4.02 -15.98
C THR A 290 -24.12 -3.53 -16.32
N ASP A 291 -23.70 -3.65 -17.59
CA ASP A 291 -22.39 -3.10 -17.98
C ASP A 291 -22.29 -1.59 -17.77
N ALA A 292 -23.39 -0.87 -17.99
CA ALA A 292 -23.48 0.57 -17.75
C ALA A 292 -23.34 0.91 -16.25
N SER A 293 -24.04 0.19 -15.36
CA SER A 293 -23.93 0.41 -13.92
C SER A 293 -22.54 0.04 -13.37
N ARG A 294 -21.96 -1.07 -13.84
CA ARG A 294 -20.60 -1.48 -13.49
C ARG A 294 -19.56 -0.46 -13.94
N THR A 295 -19.72 0.06 -15.16
CA THR A 295 -18.85 1.12 -15.71
C THR A 295 -18.95 2.38 -14.88
N LYS A 296 -20.17 2.81 -14.53
CA LYS A 296 -20.40 3.98 -13.66
C LYS A 296 -19.72 3.82 -12.31
N PHE A 297 -19.91 2.66 -11.66
CA PHE A 297 -19.28 2.35 -10.38
C PHE A 297 -17.75 2.35 -10.49
N ALA A 298 -17.19 1.66 -11.49
CA ALA A 298 -15.74 1.57 -11.69
C ALA A 298 -15.09 2.91 -12.05
N ASP A 299 -15.75 3.75 -12.84
CA ASP A 299 -15.28 5.11 -13.12
C ASP A 299 -15.30 5.97 -11.84
N SER A 300 -16.31 5.82 -10.99
CA SER A 300 -16.34 6.49 -9.68
C SER A 300 -15.20 6.05 -8.77
N ALA A 301 -14.82 4.77 -8.82
CA ALA A 301 -13.69 4.22 -8.08
C ALA A 301 -12.37 4.87 -8.49
N VAL A 302 -12.12 4.97 -9.81
CA VAL A 302 -10.93 5.67 -10.36
C VAL A 302 -10.90 7.13 -9.93
N ARG A 303 -12.03 7.83 -9.97
CA ARG A 303 -12.12 9.23 -9.49
C ARG A 303 -11.80 9.32 -8.00
N PHE A 304 -12.36 8.44 -7.19
CA PHE A 304 -12.16 8.44 -5.74
C PHE A 304 -10.69 8.23 -5.37
N VAL A 305 -10.03 7.21 -5.91
CA VAL A 305 -8.62 6.91 -5.57
C VAL A 305 -7.68 8.03 -6.01
N ARG A 306 -7.95 8.67 -7.17
CA ARG A 306 -7.17 9.82 -7.65
C ARG A 306 -7.40 11.06 -6.81
N GLN A 307 -8.66 11.38 -6.49
CA GLN A 307 -9.03 12.56 -5.73
C GLN A 307 -8.44 12.54 -4.32
N TYR A 308 -8.51 11.40 -3.64
CA TYR A 308 -8.11 11.27 -2.24
C TYR A 308 -6.74 10.61 -2.02
N GLY A 309 -6.08 10.15 -3.08
CA GLY A 309 -4.69 9.65 -3.02
C GLY A 309 -4.55 8.20 -2.50
N PHE A 310 -5.58 7.38 -2.67
CA PHE A 310 -5.53 5.95 -2.34
C PHE A 310 -4.73 5.16 -3.40
N ASP A 311 -4.17 4.02 -3.00
CA ASP A 311 -3.42 3.10 -3.86
C ASP A 311 -4.31 2.00 -4.46
N GLY A 312 -5.58 1.95 -4.08
CA GLY A 312 -6.51 0.95 -4.58
C GLY A 312 -7.87 0.99 -3.90
N VAL A 313 -8.67 -0.03 -4.20
CA VAL A 313 -10.05 -0.20 -3.73
C VAL A 313 -10.22 -1.61 -3.20
N ASP A 314 -10.90 -1.74 -2.06
CA ASP A 314 -11.33 -3.00 -1.48
C ASP A 314 -12.86 -3.05 -1.54
N LEU A 315 -13.45 -4.08 -2.15
CA LEU A 315 -14.91 -4.24 -2.14
C LEU A 315 -15.31 -5.17 -1.00
N ASP A 316 -16.04 -4.62 -0.05
CA ASP A 316 -16.59 -5.34 1.09
C ASP A 316 -18.10 -5.46 0.93
N TRP A 317 -18.52 -6.32 -0.01
CA TRP A 317 -19.93 -6.61 -0.25
C TRP A 317 -20.36 -7.73 0.68
N GLU A 318 -21.22 -7.39 1.64
CA GLU A 318 -21.79 -8.30 2.62
C GLU A 318 -23.30 -8.52 2.40
N TYR A 319 -23.74 -9.54 1.65
CA TYR A 319 -22.96 -10.43 0.79
C TYR A 319 -23.64 -10.58 -0.58
N PRO A 320 -22.91 -10.91 -1.67
CA PRO A 320 -23.53 -11.26 -2.94
C PRO A 320 -24.61 -12.34 -2.77
N VAL A 321 -25.75 -12.15 -3.44
CA VAL A 321 -26.96 -12.98 -3.36
C VAL A 321 -27.67 -12.92 -2.00
N GLY A 322 -27.01 -13.20 -0.86
CA GLY A 322 -27.68 -13.15 0.44
C GLY A 322 -26.83 -13.50 1.66
N GLY A 323 -27.39 -13.22 2.85
CA GLY A 323 -26.78 -13.46 4.18
C GLY A 323 -26.54 -12.18 4.98
N GLY A 324 -26.33 -11.04 4.31
CA GLY A 324 -26.15 -9.73 4.96
C GLY A 324 -27.46 -8.97 5.20
N LEU A 325 -27.36 -7.72 5.64
CA LEU A 325 -28.53 -6.87 5.95
C LEU A 325 -29.44 -6.60 4.74
N ASN A 326 -28.86 -6.58 3.54
CA ASN A 326 -29.56 -6.30 2.29
C ASN A 326 -29.35 -7.48 1.33
N PRO A 327 -30.24 -8.48 1.32
CA PRO A 327 -30.16 -9.59 0.37
C PRO A 327 -30.14 -9.09 -1.07
N GLY A 328 -29.27 -9.69 -1.87
CA GLY A 328 -29.10 -9.35 -3.28
C GLY A 328 -30.01 -10.15 -4.20
N ARG A 329 -29.58 -10.26 -5.46
CA ARG A 329 -30.21 -11.01 -6.53
C ARG A 329 -29.46 -12.32 -6.79
N PRO A 330 -30.10 -13.39 -7.27
CA PRO A 330 -29.40 -14.60 -7.69
C PRO A 330 -28.30 -14.33 -8.74
N GLU A 331 -28.52 -13.38 -9.63
CA GLU A 331 -27.56 -12.96 -10.66
C GLU A 331 -26.29 -12.31 -10.08
N ASP A 332 -26.31 -11.90 -8.80
CA ASP A 332 -25.15 -11.30 -8.12
C ASP A 332 -23.96 -12.25 -8.09
N LYS A 333 -24.19 -13.57 -8.16
CA LYS A 333 -23.12 -14.55 -8.29
C LYS A 333 -22.21 -14.26 -9.49
N GLN A 334 -22.78 -14.05 -10.67
CA GLN A 334 -22.04 -13.71 -11.89
C GLN A 334 -21.74 -12.21 -11.96
N ASN A 335 -22.69 -11.36 -11.55
CA ASN A 335 -22.52 -9.91 -11.63
C ASN A 335 -21.38 -9.41 -10.75
N PHE A 336 -21.11 -10.05 -9.60
CA PHE A 336 -19.95 -9.71 -8.78
C PHE A 336 -18.63 -9.96 -9.52
N THR A 337 -18.48 -11.10 -10.22
CA THR A 337 -17.33 -11.38 -11.08
C THR A 337 -17.17 -10.32 -12.18
N LEU A 338 -18.26 -10.00 -12.87
CA LEU A 338 -18.27 -8.98 -13.93
C LEU A 338 -17.96 -7.57 -13.41
N LEU A 339 -18.42 -7.24 -12.19
CA LEU A 339 -18.09 -5.98 -11.53
C LEU A 339 -16.59 -5.89 -11.27
N LEU A 340 -15.99 -6.93 -10.70
CA LEU A 340 -14.54 -6.96 -10.44
C LEU A 340 -13.72 -6.94 -11.73
N GLN A 341 -14.18 -7.60 -12.79
CA GLN A 341 -13.57 -7.51 -14.12
C GLN A 341 -13.57 -6.06 -14.63
N LYS A 342 -14.73 -5.37 -14.57
CA LYS A 342 -14.85 -3.98 -15.01
C LYS A 342 -14.01 -3.02 -14.14
N MET A 343 -13.99 -3.23 -12.83
CA MET A 343 -13.13 -2.49 -11.89
C MET A 343 -11.66 -2.65 -12.26
N ARG A 344 -11.19 -3.88 -12.49
CA ARG A 344 -9.80 -4.15 -12.89
C ARG A 344 -9.44 -3.49 -14.22
N GLU A 345 -10.32 -3.55 -15.21
CA GLU A 345 -10.15 -2.87 -16.50
C GLU A 345 -9.91 -1.36 -16.31
N LYS A 346 -10.79 -0.68 -15.55
CA LYS A 346 -10.71 0.77 -15.32
C LYS A 346 -9.52 1.17 -14.47
N LEU A 347 -9.21 0.42 -13.41
CA LEU A 347 -8.05 0.67 -12.57
C LEU A 347 -6.73 0.44 -13.31
N ASN A 348 -6.65 -0.56 -14.19
CA ASN A 348 -5.46 -0.77 -15.04
C ASN A 348 -5.26 0.37 -16.03
N ALA A 349 -6.32 0.81 -16.71
CA ALA A 349 -6.24 1.94 -17.64
C ALA A 349 -5.81 3.24 -16.92
N ALA A 350 -6.37 3.50 -15.74
CA ALA A 350 -5.95 4.63 -14.91
C ALA A 350 -4.49 4.49 -14.45
N GLY A 351 -4.08 3.28 -14.06
CA GLY A 351 -2.72 3.00 -13.62
C GLY A 351 -1.67 3.21 -14.72
N GLN A 352 -1.98 2.83 -15.97
CA GLN A 352 -1.13 3.10 -17.12
C GLN A 352 -0.94 4.60 -17.37
N GLN A 353 -2.00 5.40 -17.22
CA GLN A 353 -1.93 6.86 -17.34
C GLN A 353 -1.10 7.48 -16.22
N ASP A 354 -1.22 6.95 -15.00
CA ASP A 354 -0.62 7.51 -13.81
C ASP A 354 0.79 6.93 -13.51
N GLY A 355 1.27 5.99 -14.32
CA GLY A 355 2.57 5.33 -14.13
C GLY A 355 2.65 4.46 -12.87
N LYS A 356 1.53 3.91 -12.38
CA LYS A 356 1.48 3.07 -11.17
C LYS A 356 0.41 1.99 -11.24
N LYS A 357 0.55 0.94 -10.43
CA LYS A 357 -0.49 -0.08 -10.27
C LYS A 357 -1.48 0.33 -9.19
N TYR A 358 -2.77 0.34 -9.52
CA TYR A 358 -3.84 0.42 -8.52
C TYR A 358 -4.26 -0.98 -8.07
N LEU A 359 -4.40 -1.14 -6.76
CA LEU A 359 -4.81 -2.39 -6.13
C LEU A 359 -6.33 -2.56 -6.21
N LEU A 360 -6.79 -3.80 -6.38
CA LEU A 360 -8.19 -4.19 -6.22
C LEU A 360 -8.24 -5.45 -5.37
N THR A 361 -8.95 -5.38 -4.25
CA THR A 361 -9.13 -6.48 -3.30
C THR A 361 -10.60 -6.65 -2.96
N ILE A 362 -10.92 -7.73 -2.26
CA ILE A 362 -12.25 -7.90 -1.65
C ILE A 362 -12.09 -8.38 -0.22
N ALA A 363 -13.06 -8.04 0.62
CA ALA A 363 -13.35 -8.78 1.83
C ALA A 363 -14.41 -9.85 1.51
N SER A 364 -14.12 -11.11 1.85
CA SER A 364 -15.02 -12.24 1.59
C SER A 364 -15.61 -12.79 2.89
N GLY A 365 -16.86 -13.22 2.81
CA GLY A 365 -17.49 -14.02 3.85
C GLY A 365 -16.80 -15.37 3.98
N ALA A 366 -16.72 -15.87 5.21
CA ALA A 366 -16.05 -17.15 5.50
C ALA A 366 -16.95 -18.39 5.33
N SER A 367 -18.25 -18.21 5.07
CA SER A 367 -19.24 -19.29 5.03
C SER A 367 -19.23 -20.07 3.70
N PRO A 368 -19.64 -21.37 3.72
CA PRO A 368 -19.87 -22.12 2.48
C PRO A 368 -20.90 -21.46 1.56
N ASN A 369 -21.90 -20.78 2.12
CA ASN A 369 -22.91 -20.05 1.36
C ASN A 369 -22.27 -18.90 0.55
N TYR A 370 -21.30 -18.17 1.11
CA TYR A 370 -20.57 -17.15 0.36
C TYR A 370 -19.82 -17.76 -0.83
N VAL A 371 -19.15 -18.90 -0.64
CA VAL A 371 -18.45 -19.62 -1.71
C VAL A 371 -19.43 -20.09 -2.80
N GLN A 372 -20.62 -20.56 -2.41
CA GLN A 372 -21.65 -21.00 -3.37
C GLN A 372 -22.25 -19.82 -4.16
N ASN A 373 -22.37 -18.66 -3.53
CA ASN A 373 -22.95 -17.44 -4.09
C ASN A 373 -21.95 -16.56 -4.84
N THR A 374 -20.69 -16.99 -4.98
CA THR A 374 -19.65 -16.27 -5.73
C THR A 374 -18.90 -17.21 -6.66
N GLU A 375 -18.14 -16.65 -7.61
CA GLU A 375 -17.31 -17.43 -8.52
C GLU A 375 -15.83 -17.23 -8.19
N LEU A 376 -15.42 -17.58 -6.96
CA LEU A 376 -14.07 -17.31 -6.44
C LEU A 376 -12.93 -17.74 -7.37
N GLY A 377 -13.08 -18.87 -8.08
CA GLY A 377 -12.13 -19.37 -9.07
C GLY A 377 -11.97 -18.49 -10.32
N GLN A 378 -12.92 -17.60 -10.61
CA GLN A 378 -12.84 -16.56 -11.64
C GLN A 378 -12.44 -15.21 -11.03
N VAL A 379 -13.03 -14.86 -9.88
CA VAL A 379 -12.74 -13.62 -9.15
C VAL A 379 -11.25 -13.43 -8.89
N LYS A 380 -10.52 -14.51 -8.57
CA LYS A 380 -9.07 -14.48 -8.33
C LYS A 380 -8.24 -13.84 -9.45
N ASP A 381 -8.76 -13.78 -10.68
CA ASP A 381 -8.01 -13.24 -11.83
C ASP A 381 -8.11 -11.70 -11.91
N TYR A 382 -9.07 -11.12 -11.20
CA TYR A 382 -9.31 -9.67 -11.19
C TYR A 382 -8.83 -8.98 -9.91
N VAL A 383 -8.67 -9.72 -8.81
CA VAL A 383 -8.21 -9.18 -7.53
C VAL A 383 -6.73 -9.48 -7.28
N ASP A 384 -6.06 -8.59 -6.57
CA ASP A 384 -4.69 -8.78 -6.11
C ASP A 384 -4.65 -9.85 -5.00
N TRP A 385 -5.60 -9.82 -4.07
CA TRP A 385 -5.83 -10.84 -3.05
C TRP A 385 -7.26 -10.76 -2.51
N ILE A 386 -7.61 -11.74 -1.67
CA ILE A 386 -8.90 -11.86 -0.98
C ILE A 386 -8.65 -11.84 0.52
N ASN A 387 -9.32 -10.94 1.22
CA ASN A 387 -9.34 -10.87 2.67
C ASN A 387 -10.49 -11.72 3.21
N ILE A 388 -10.23 -12.93 3.73
CA ILE A 388 -11.30 -13.76 4.31
C ILE A 388 -11.58 -13.29 5.73
N MET A 389 -12.82 -12.89 6.02
CA MET A 389 -13.28 -12.50 7.36
C MET A 389 -13.49 -13.74 8.24
N THR A 390 -12.38 -14.39 8.63
CA THR A 390 -12.38 -15.63 9.43
C THR A 390 -12.56 -15.37 10.93
N TYR A 391 -13.60 -14.60 11.25
CA TYR A 391 -14.09 -14.25 12.57
C TYR A 391 -15.61 -14.11 12.49
N ASP A 392 -16.28 -13.78 13.60
CA ASP A 392 -17.74 -13.70 13.67
C ASP A 392 -18.43 -15.03 13.36
N PHE A 393 -17.76 -16.14 13.66
CA PHE A 393 -18.33 -17.48 13.50
C PHE A 393 -19.44 -17.77 14.52
N HIS A 394 -19.35 -17.16 15.71
CA HIS A 394 -20.35 -17.20 16.76
C HIS A 394 -20.50 -15.82 17.40
N GLY A 395 -21.71 -15.44 17.81
CA GLY A 395 -21.95 -14.14 18.43
C GLY A 395 -23.27 -14.01 19.17
N GLY A 396 -23.55 -12.81 19.68
CA GLY A 396 -24.74 -12.51 20.50
C GLY A 396 -26.09 -12.62 19.77
N TRP A 397 -26.10 -13.02 18.49
CA TRP A 397 -27.31 -13.43 17.76
C TRP A 397 -27.71 -14.89 18.08
N GLU A 398 -26.87 -15.64 18.78
CA GLU A 398 -27.13 -17.01 19.22
C GLU A 398 -27.40 -17.06 20.74
N ASN A 399 -28.29 -17.96 21.17
CA ASN A 399 -28.59 -18.20 22.59
C ASN A 399 -27.66 -19.22 23.25
N VAL A 400 -26.63 -19.67 22.53
CA VAL A 400 -25.62 -20.61 23.01
C VAL A 400 -24.25 -19.97 22.79
N SER A 401 -23.41 -19.96 23.82
CA SER A 401 -22.05 -19.44 23.70
C SER A 401 -21.20 -20.27 22.75
N GLY A 402 -20.40 -19.60 21.92
CA GLY A 402 -19.52 -20.23 20.95
C GLY A 402 -18.22 -19.45 20.76
N HIS A 403 -17.31 -19.97 19.93
CA HIS A 403 -16.01 -19.31 19.73
C HIS A 403 -16.06 -18.33 18.56
N ASN A 404 -15.59 -17.09 18.77
CA ASN A 404 -15.66 -16.03 17.74
C ASN A 404 -14.85 -16.37 16.48
N ALA A 405 -13.63 -16.87 16.67
CA ALA A 405 -12.69 -17.18 15.58
C ALA A 405 -11.89 -18.47 15.83
N PRO A 406 -12.52 -19.64 16.08
CA PRO A 406 -11.81 -20.90 16.27
C PRO A 406 -10.94 -21.27 15.07
N LEU A 407 -9.68 -21.68 15.29
CA LEU A 407 -8.80 -22.14 14.21
C LEU A 407 -9.30 -23.45 13.61
N TYR A 408 -9.71 -24.38 14.47
CA TYR A 408 -10.24 -25.69 14.09
C TYR A 408 -11.61 -25.96 14.74
N VAL A 409 -12.37 -26.88 14.13
CA VAL A 409 -13.64 -27.36 14.70
C VAL A 409 -13.42 -28.08 16.02
N ASP A 410 -14.26 -27.77 17.01
CA ASP A 410 -14.41 -28.59 18.22
C ASP A 410 -15.61 -29.53 18.03
N PRO A 411 -15.44 -30.86 18.12
CA PRO A 411 -16.56 -31.81 18.06
C PRO A 411 -17.64 -31.54 19.13
N SER A 412 -17.27 -30.91 20.23
CA SER A 412 -18.14 -30.55 21.36
C SER A 412 -19.00 -29.31 21.08
N ASP A 413 -18.69 -28.56 20.01
CA ASP A 413 -19.53 -27.45 19.58
C ASP A 413 -20.94 -27.99 19.23
N PRO A 414 -22.01 -27.43 19.82
CA PRO A 414 -23.37 -27.88 19.57
C PRO A 414 -23.95 -27.32 18.27
N SER A 415 -23.28 -26.37 17.61
CA SER A 415 -23.75 -25.77 16.36
C SER A 415 -23.89 -26.83 15.26
N PRO A 416 -25.02 -26.84 14.52
CA PRO A 416 -25.20 -27.75 13.39
C PRO A 416 -24.16 -27.53 12.29
N ASN A 417 -23.56 -26.33 12.22
CA ASN A 417 -22.64 -25.93 11.16
C ASN A 417 -21.18 -25.85 11.63
N LYS A 418 -20.83 -26.41 12.79
CA LYS A 418 -19.48 -26.33 13.41
C LYS A 418 -18.31 -26.71 12.49
N ASN A 419 -18.55 -27.62 11.55
CA ASN A 419 -17.52 -28.07 10.61
C ASN A 419 -17.13 -26.96 9.61
N ASP A 420 -18.01 -25.99 9.38
CA ASP A 420 -17.85 -24.94 8.38
C ASP A 420 -17.40 -23.60 8.98
N PHE A 421 -17.83 -23.29 10.21
CA PHE A 421 -17.59 -22.00 10.86
C PHE A 421 -16.31 -22.04 11.73
N ASN A 422 -15.18 -22.28 11.07
CA ASN A 422 -13.84 -22.19 11.65
C ASN A 422 -12.82 -21.72 10.59
N VAL A 423 -11.69 -21.16 11.03
CA VAL A 423 -10.68 -20.53 10.15
C VAL A 423 -10.15 -21.54 9.12
N ALA A 424 -9.82 -22.76 9.55
CA ALA A 424 -9.24 -23.77 8.68
C ALA A 424 -10.21 -24.21 7.56
N ALA A 425 -11.49 -24.41 7.90
CA ALA A 425 -12.53 -24.75 6.94
C ALA A 425 -12.76 -23.60 5.94
N ALA A 426 -12.88 -22.36 6.41
CA ALA A 426 -13.08 -21.19 5.56
C ALA A 426 -11.93 -21.04 4.53
N VAL A 427 -10.67 -21.15 4.98
CA VAL A 427 -9.49 -21.11 4.10
C VAL A 427 -9.53 -22.27 3.10
N GLN A 428 -9.79 -23.50 3.56
CA GLN A 428 -9.83 -24.67 2.68
C GLN A 428 -10.95 -24.58 1.64
N ASN A 429 -12.11 -24.03 2.00
CA ASN A 429 -13.22 -23.83 1.08
C ASN A 429 -12.90 -22.81 -0.02
N HIS A 430 -12.17 -21.73 0.31
CA HIS A 430 -11.69 -20.78 -0.70
C HIS A 430 -10.65 -21.42 -1.64
N ILE A 431 -9.75 -22.26 -1.12
CA ILE A 431 -8.79 -23.02 -1.93
C ILE A 431 -9.53 -23.99 -2.86
N ASN A 432 -10.50 -24.74 -2.34
CA ASN A 432 -11.31 -25.68 -3.11
C ASN A 432 -12.13 -24.97 -4.20
N ALA A 433 -12.52 -23.71 -3.96
CA ALA A 433 -13.18 -22.86 -4.95
C ALA A 433 -12.22 -22.31 -6.02
N GLY A 434 -10.93 -22.62 -5.94
CA GLY A 434 -9.92 -22.31 -6.96
C GLY A 434 -9.00 -21.13 -6.63
N VAL A 435 -9.09 -20.52 -5.45
CA VAL A 435 -8.23 -19.40 -5.05
C VAL A 435 -6.83 -19.91 -4.66
N PRO A 436 -5.75 -19.39 -5.27
CA PRO A 436 -4.39 -19.73 -4.84
C PRO A 436 -4.16 -19.32 -3.40
N ALA A 437 -3.53 -20.20 -2.60
CA ALA A 437 -3.22 -19.90 -1.21
C ALA A 437 -2.45 -18.58 -1.03
N SER A 438 -1.51 -18.25 -1.93
CA SER A 438 -0.76 -17.00 -1.91
C SER A 438 -1.61 -15.73 -2.09
N LYS A 439 -2.83 -15.85 -2.63
CA LYS A 439 -3.82 -14.76 -2.74
C LYS A 439 -4.83 -14.72 -1.59
N ILE A 440 -4.77 -15.66 -0.65
CA ILE A 440 -5.62 -15.65 0.54
C ILE A 440 -4.91 -14.89 1.65
N VAL A 441 -5.55 -13.86 2.16
CA VAL A 441 -5.18 -13.19 3.41
C VAL A 441 -6.20 -13.65 4.46
N MET A 442 -5.72 -14.04 5.65
CA MET A 442 -6.55 -14.63 6.72
C MET A 442 -6.96 -13.58 7.76
N GLY A 443 -8.22 -13.61 8.19
CA GLY A 443 -8.77 -12.70 9.19
C GLY A 443 -8.38 -13.02 10.62
N MET A 444 -8.00 -11.98 11.36
CA MET A 444 -7.60 -12.06 12.76
C MET A 444 -8.29 -10.94 13.56
N PRO A 445 -9.28 -11.25 14.41
CA PRO A 445 -10.03 -10.22 15.13
C PRO A 445 -9.19 -9.62 16.27
N PHE A 446 -9.19 -8.29 16.38
CA PHE A 446 -8.64 -7.54 17.52
C PHE A 446 -9.74 -7.26 18.57
N TYR A 447 -10.71 -8.17 18.68
CA TYR A 447 -11.85 -8.08 19.58
C TYR A 447 -12.37 -9.48 19.95
N GLY A 448 -13.19 -9.52 20.98
CA GLY A 448 -13.96 -10.69 21.39
C GLY A 448 -15.47 -10.49 21.25
N ARG A 449 -16.20 -11.60 21.26
CA ARG A 449 -17.68 -11.66 21.33
C ARG A 449 -18.13 -12.31 22.62
N GLY A 450 -19.17 -11.75 23.25
CA GLY A 450 -19.64 -12.19 24.56
C GLY A 450 -21.12 -12.50 24.66
N TRP A 451 -21.46 -13.29 25.69
CA TRP A 451 -22.80 -13.71 26.09
C TRP A 451 -22.95 -13.57 27.61
N GLN A 452 -24.17 -13.35 28.10
CA GLN A 452 -24.46 -13.19 29.52
C GLN A 452 -25.48 -14.21 30.02
N GLY A 453 -25.46 -14.48 31.33
CA GLY A 453 -26.34 -15.46 31.95
C GLY A 453 -26.08 -16.89 31.49
N CYS A 454 -24.86 -17.19 31.03
CA CYS A 454 -24.44 -18.53 30.65
C CYS A 454 -24.26 -19.41 31.89
N LYS A 455 -24.73 -20.65 31.82
CA LYS A 455 -24.54 -21.65 32.90
C LYS A 455 -23.05 -21.85 33.20
N SER A 456 -22.72 -22.18 34.45
CA SER A 456 -21.33 -22.38 34.88
C SER A 456 -20.71 -23.71 34.46
N THR A 457 -21.52 -24.65 33.98
CA THR A 457 -21.04 -25.92 33.42
C THR A 457 -20.02 -25.64 32.32
N ASN A 458 -18.89 -26.36 32.34
CA ASN A 458 -17.79 -26.16 31.40
C ASN A 458 -17.31 -24.70 31.30
N ASN A 459 -17.33 -23.96 32.40
CA ASN A 459 -16.92 -22.56 32.47
C ASN A 459 -17.64 -21.69 31.41
N GLY A 460 -18.94 -21.92 31.21
CA GLY A 460 -19.73 -21.14 30.26
C GLY A 460 -19.50 -21.47 28.79
N GLN A 461 -18.57 -22.37 28.44
CA GLN A 461 -18.33 -22.78 27.06
C GLN A 461 -19.45 -23.72 26.56
N TYR A 462 -20.03 -23.40 25.41
CA TYR A 462 -21.12 -24.14 24.77
C TYR A 462 -22.37 -24.29 25.66
N GLN A 463 -22.67 -23.24 26.42
CA GLN A 463 -23.80 -23.22 27.34
C GLN A 463 -24.93 -22.35 26.81
N SER A 464 -26.17 -22.69 27.15
CA SER A 464 -27.29 -21.79 26.96
C SER A 464 -27.08 -20.51 27.80
N CYS A 465 -27.31 -19.37 27.17
CA CYS A 465 -27.17 -18.04 27.74
C CYS A 465 -28.51 -17.28 27.59
N THR A 466 -28.69 -16.19 28.33
CA THR A 466 -29.97 -15.45 28.37
C THR A 466 -29.90 -14.10 27.66
N GLY A 467 -28.74 -13.72 27.13
CA GLY A 467 -28.58 -12.56 26.27
C GLY A 467 -27.12 -12.20 26.04
N THR A 468 -26.89 -10.91 25.78
CA THR A 468 -25.58 -10.37 25.40
C THR A 468 -25.18 -9.25 26.35
N PRO A 469 -23.95 -9.25 26.91
CA PRO A 469 -23.49 -8.23 27.86
C PRO A 469 -23.21 -6.91 27.15
N THR A 470 -23.10 -5.83 27.91
CA THR A 470 -22.48 -4.59 27.41
C THR A 470 -21.03 -4.87 27.03
N GLY A 471 -20.62 -4.44 25.84
CA GLY A 471 -19.22 -4.50 25.39
C GLY A 471 -18.51 -3.15 25.53
N THR A 472 -17.35 -3.01 24.90
CA THR A 472 -16.51 -1.80 25.01
C THR A 472 -17.20 -0.58 24.40
N TRP A 473 -17.70 -0.72 23.18
CA TRP A 473 -18.42 0.34 22.44
C TRP A 473 -19.83 -0.09 22.04
N GLU A 474 -20.02 -1.39 21.84
CA GLU A 474 -21.24 -1.98 21.31
C GLU A 474 -21.58 -3.24 22.12
N THR A 475 -22.86 -3.55 22.22
CA THR A 475 -23.34 -4.73 22.95
C THR A 475 -22.67 -6.00 22.43
N GLY A 476 -22.04 -6.75 23.33
CA GLY A 476 -21.44 -8.05 23.05
C GLY A 476 -20.09 -8.04 22.34
N VAL A 477 -19.48 -6.88 22.07
CA VAL A 477 -18.20 -6.76 21.39
C VAL A 477 -17.17 -6.10 22.29
N PHE A 478 -16.02 -6.74 22.47
CA PHE A 478 -14.99 -6.31 23.41
C PHE A 478 -13.68 -6.05 22.67
N ASP A 479 -13.20 -4.82 22.65
CA ASP A 479 -11.88 -4.51 22.10
C ASP A 479 -10.81 -5.31 22.86
N PHE A 480 -9.78 -5.80 22.15
CA PHE A 480 -8.73 -6.59 22.80
C PHE A 480 -8.01 -5.82 23.92
N SER A 481 -7.74 -4.53 23.75
CA SER A 481 -7.15 -3.72 24.82
C SER A 481 -8.06 -3.57 26.04
N ASP A 482 -9.38 -3.57 25.86
CA ASP A 482 -10.31 -3.60 27.00
C ASP A 482 -10.23 -4.97 27.70
N LEU A 483 -10.21 -6.06 26.93
CA LEU A 483 -10.01 -7.42 27.45
C LEU A 483 -8.72 -7.51 28.28
N GLU A 484 -7.58 -7.07 27.75
CA GLU A 484 -6.30 -7.06 28.47
C GLU A 484 -6.36 -6.23 29.75
N ASN A 485 -6.98 -5.05 29.70
CA ASN A 485 -6.98 -4.12 30.81
C ASN A 485 -7.93 -4.56 31.93
N ASN A 486 -9.10 -5.11 31.59
CA ASN A 486 -10.22 -5.25 32.52
C ASN A 486 -10.75 -6.69 32.69
N TYR A 487 -10.45 -7.63 31.78
CA TYR A 487 -11.11 -8.94 31.80
C TYR A 487 -10.14 -10.12 31.92
N ILE A 488 -9.02 -10.14 31.20
CA ILE A 488 -8.12 -11.31 31.21
C ILE A 488 -7.54 -11.50 32.62
N ASN A 489 -8.01 -12.55 33.30
CA ASN A 489 -7.68 -12.89 34.70
C ASN A 489 -7.90 -11.74 35.69
N LYS A 490 -8.93 -10.92 35.48
CA LYS A 490 -9.25 -9.73 36.27
C LYS A 490 -10.74 -9.64 36.55
N ASN A 491 -11.13 -8.88 37.58
CA ASN A 491 -12.52 -8.53 37.85
C ASN A 491 -13.48 -9.74 37.90
N GLY A 492 -13.01 -10.88 38.42
CA GLY A 492 -13.78 -12.12 38.54
C GLY A 492 -13.83 -12.99 37.27
N TYR A 493 -13.23 -12.54 36.16
CA TYR A 493 -13.06 -13.33 34.95
C TYR A 493 -11.81 -14.20 35.04
N THR A 494 -11.93 -15.44 34.60
CA THR A 494 -10.81 -16.39 34.46
C THR A 494 -10.60 -16.71 32.99
N ARG A 495 -9.34 -16.72 32.54
CA ARG A 495 -8.98 -17.19 31.18
C ARG A 495 -8.92 -18.71 31.15
N TYR A 496 -9.57 -19.27 30.15
CA TYR A 496 -9.56 -20.67 29.79
C TYR A 496 -9.08 -20.84 28.34
N TRP A 497 -8.71 -22.07 27.99
CA TRP A 497 -8.17 -22.43 26.69
C TRP A 497 -8.94 -23.62 26.11
N ASN A 498 -9.44 -23.46 24.88
CA ASN A 498 -9.90 -24.61 24.10
C ASN A 498 -8.74 -25.11 23.24
N ASP A 499 -8.15 -26.24 23.62
CA ASP A 499 -7.01 -26.80 22.89
C ASP A 499 -7.38 -27.41 21.54
N THR A 500 -8.62 -27.86 21.35
CA THR A 500 -9.07 -28.40 20.06
C THR A 500 -9.18 -27.27 19.04
N SER A 501 -9.84 -26.17 19.40
CA SER A 501 -10.05 -25.02 18.51
C SER A 501 -8.92 -24.01 18.49
N LYS A 502 -7.93 -24.13 19.39
CA LYS A 502 -6.81 -23.19 19.58
C LYS A 502 -7.27 -21.74 19.79
N VAL A 503 -8.23 -21.55 20.68
CA VAL A 503 -8.84 -20.25 20.97
C VAL A 503 -9.06 -20.07 22.48
N PRO A 504 -8.72 -18.90 23.05
CA PRO A 504 -9.00 -18.61 24.44
C PRO A 504 -10.45 -18.17 24.63
N TYR A 505 -10.91 -18.26 25.87
CA TYR A 505 -12.15 -17.62 26.29
C TYR A 505 -12.07 -17.20 27.75
N LEU A 506 -12.94 -16.28 28.14
CA LEU A 506 -13.09 -15.82 29.52
C LEU A 506 -14.45 -16.27 30.03
N TYR A 507 -14.51 -16.61 31.32
CA TYR A 507 -15.76 -16.79 32.03
C TYR A 507 -15.71 -16.17 33.42
N ASN A 508 -16.81 -15.53 33.80
CA ASN A 508 -17.01 -15.02 35.15
C ASN A 508 -18.22 -15.73 35.79
N PRO A 509 -18.00 -16.59 36.80
CA PRO A 509 -19.08 -17.37 37.41
C PRO A 509 -20.06 -16.52 38.24
N SER A 510 -19.67 -15.30 38.64
CA SER A 510 -20.51 -14.42 39.47
C SER A 510 -21.63 -13.74 38.68
N ASN A 511 -21.41 -13.49 37.38
CA ASN A 511 -22.38 -12.84 36.49
C ASN A 511 -22.74 -13.69 35.26
N GLY A 512 -22.13 -14.87 35.11
CA GLY A 512 -22.38 -15.79 34.01
C GLY A 512 -21.95 -15.25 32.64
N VAL A 513 -21.03 -14.29 32.59
CA VAL A 513 -20.55 -13.74 31.32
C VAL A 513 -19.46 -14.62 30.73
N PHE A 514 -19.65 -15.05 29.48
CA PHE A 514 -18.68 -15.77 28.65
C PHE A 514 -18.20 -14.86 27.52
N ILE A 515 -16.90 -14.82 27.24
CA ILE A 515 -16.32 -14.02 26.14
C ILE A 515 -15.30 -14.86 25.38
N SER A 516 -15.51 -15.06 24.08
CA SER A 516 -14.52 -15.67 23.18
C SER A 516 -13.77 -14.60 22.40
N TYR A 517 -12.46 -14.73 22.28
CA TYR A 517 -11.56 -13.73 21.70
C TYR A 517 -10.30 -14.40 21.15
N ASP A 518 -9.40 -13.63 20.58
CA ASP A 518 -8.03 -14.06 20.29
C ASP A 518 -7.03 -13.34 21.18
N ASP A 519 -5.93 -14.01 21.51
CA ASP A 519 -4.78 -13.42 22.19
C ASP A 519 -3.46 -13.80 21.50
N ALA A 520 -2.33 -13.44 22.12
CA ALA A 520 -1.01 -13.76 21.57
C ALA A 520 -0.76 -15.27 21.40
N GLU A 521 -1.36 -16.13 22.23
CA GLU A 521 -1.22 -17.59 22.12
C GLU A 521 -1.98 -18.12 20.90
N SER A 522 -3.26 -17.78 20.74
CA SER A 522 -4.04 -18.19 19.57
C SER A 522 -3.49 -17.58 18.27
N PHE A 523 -3.00 -16.34 18.32
CA PHE A 523 -2.29 -15.73 17.19
C PHE A 523 -1.08 -16.56 16.76
N GLY A 524 -0.28 -17.10 17.70
CA GLY A 524 0.85 -17.96 17.37
C GLY A 524 0.45 -19.24 16.62
N TYR A 525 -0.67 -19.88 16.99
CA TYR A 525 -1.20 -21.02 16.26
C TYR A 525 -1.72 -20.63 14.88
N LYS A 526 -2.44 -19.51 14.78
CA LYS A 526 -2.99 -19.00 13.52
C LYS A 526 -1.92 -18.57 12.54
N THR A 527 -0.88 -17.86 12.97
CA THR A 527 0.25 -17.49 12.10
C THR A 527 1.06 -18.72 11.66
N SER A 528 1.21 -19.73 12.52
CA SER A 528 1.80 -21.02 12.14
C SER A 528 0.97 -21.75 11.09
N PHE A 529 -0.36 -21.75 11.23
CA PHE A 529 -1.28 -22.29 10.23
C PHE A 529 -1.16 -21.52 8.90
N LEU A 530 -1.21 -20.18 8.94
CA LEU A 530 -1.04 -19.29 7.79
C LEU A 530 0.24 -19.61 7.02
N LYS A 531 1.38 -19.75 7.72
CA LYS A 531 2.66 -20.12 7.11
C LYS A 531 2.63 -21.52 6.50
N SER A 532 2.12 -22.52 7.23
CA SER A 532 2.10 -23.91 6.75
C SER A 532 1.20 -24.12 5.53
N LYS A 533 0.16 -23.29 5.37
CA LYS A 533 -0.71 -23.26 4.18
C LYS A 533 -0.19 -22.38 3.05
N GLY A 534 0.92 -21.66 3.25
CA GLY A 534 1.48 -20.78 2.23
C GLY A 534 0.60 -19.56 1.94
N LEU A 535 -0.19 -19.09 2.91
CA LEU A 535 -1.13 -17.98 2.71
C LEU A 535 -0.41 -16.65 2.44
N GLY A 536 -1.08 -15.72 1.77
CA GLY A 536 -0.54 -14.41 1.38
C GLY A 536 -0.28 -13.43 2.53
N GLY A 537 -0.94 -13.62 3.68
CA GLY A 537 -0.77 -12.78 4.86
C GLY A 537 -1.97 -12.83 5.80
N ALA A 538 -2.07 -11.82 6.67
CA ALA A 538 -3.18 -11.63 7.59
C ALA A 538 -3.78 -10.23 7.47
N MET A 539 -5.09 -10.13 7.65
CA MET A 539 -5.77 -8.86 7.92
C MET A 539 -6.45 -8.91 9.28
N PHE A 540 -6.63 -7.74 9.89
CA PHE A 540 -7.30 -7.66 11.19
C PHE A 540 -8.34 -6.54 11.22
N TRP A 541 -9.44 -6.85 11.92
CA TRP A 541 -10.51 -5.93 12.27
C TRP A 541 -10.50 -5.76 13.79
N GLU A 542 -10.33 -4.57 14.36
CA GLU A 542 -9.94 -3.30 13.73
C GLU A 542 -8.80 -2.64 14.50
N LEU A 543 -8.07 -1.71 13.86
CA LEU A 543 -6.86 -1.07 14.41
C LEU A 543 -7.06 -0.48 15.81
N SER A 544 -8.22 0.11 16.10
CA SER A 544 -8.47 0.69 17.42
C SER A 544 -8.69 -0.33 18.54
N GLY A 545 -8.86 -1.61 18.21
CA GLY A 545 -9.09 -2.70 19.17
C GLY A 545 -7.84 -3.17 19.92
N ASP A 546 -6.64 -2.91 19.40
CA ASP A 546 -5.35 -3.29 19.99
C ASP A 546 -4.44 -2.07 20.25
N ARG A 547 -4.90 -1.16 21.10
CA ARG A 547 -4.16 0.05 21.50
C ARG A 547 -2.86 -0.23 22.23
N ASN A 548 -2.78 -1.36 22.93
CA ASN A 548 -1.57 -1.80 23.61
C ASN A 548 -0.52 -2.35 22.61
N GLY A 549 -0.94 -2.66 21.37
CA GLY A 549 -0.11 -3.20 20.31
C GLY A 549 0.29 -4.66 20.53
N THR A 550 -0.31 -5.37 21.48
CA THR A 550 0.06 -6.74 21.84
C THR A 550 -0.13 -7.68 20.66
N LEU A 551 -1.29 -7.63 20.00
CA LEU A 551 -1.62 -8.50 18.88
C LEU A 551 -0.90 -8.08 17.60
N LEU A 552 -0.80 -6.78 17.33
CA LEU A 552 -0.04 -6.28 16.18
C LEU A 552 1.44 -6.63 16.29
N ASN A 553 2.05 -6.49 17.47
CA ASN A 553 3.44 -6.89 17.71
C ASN A 553 3.62 -8.39 17.49
N LYS A 554 2.71 -9.21 18.01
CA LYS A 554 2.75 -10.67 17.83
C LYS A 554 2.67 -11.03 16.35
N LEU A 555 1.71 -10.44 15.63
CA LEU A 555 1.49 -10.68 14.21
C LEU A 555 2.71 -10.26 13.38
N TYR A 556 3.25 -9.08 13.64
CA TYR A 556 4.44 -8.56 12.96
C TYR A 556 5.66 -9.46 13.16
N ASN A 557 5.95 -9.85 14.41
CA ASN A 557 7.09 -10.70 14.75
C ASN A 557 6.94 -12.14 14.21
N ASP A 558 5.70 -12.61 14.06
CA ASP A 558 5.49 -13.92 13.47
C ASP A 558 5.68 -13.89 11.96
N LEU A 559 5.26 -12.83 11.27
CA LEU A 559 5.15 -12.83 9.81
C LEU A 559 6.35 -12.23 9.07
N ASN A 560 7.31 -11.68 9.81
CA ASN A 560 8.63 -11.24 9.35
C ASN A 560 9.72 -12.06 10.03
#